data_AF-A0A7C7PWY2-F1
#
_entry.id   AF-A0A7C7PWY2-F1
#
_cell.length_a   1.000
_cell.length_b   1.000
_cell.length_c   1.000
_cell.angle_alpha   90.00
_cell.angle_beta   90.00
_cell.angle_gamma   90.00
#
_symmetry.space_group_name_H-M   'P 1'
#
loop_
_entity.id
_entity.type
_entity.pdbx_description
1 polymer ?
#
loop_
_entity_poly.entity_id
_entity_poly.type
_entity_poly.pdbx_seq_one_letter_code
_entity_poly.pdbx_strand_id
1 'polypeptide(L)'
;MDKVSECSKYMEDLARLTESLMKIAKQSNLLALNAAIEAARVGESGKGFAVVASEFRKLADNTSKLSKEIKGIVDRLSEALRDVEGSDDSR
;
A
#
# COMPACT_ATOMS: atom_id res chain seq x y z
N MET A 1 -26.47 5.66 15.00
CA MET A 1 -25.25 4.99 15.52
C MET A 1 -24.88 3.72 14.75
N ASP A 2 -25.79 2.77 14.47
CA ASP A 2 -25.43 1.51 13.78
C ASP A 2 -24.65 1.67 12.46
N LYS A 3 -25.09 2.57 11.57
CA LYS A 3 -24.39 2.79 10.29
C LYS A 3 -23.01 3.46 10.43
N VAL A 4 -22.83 4.27 11.46
CA VAL A 4 -21.54 4.94 11.73
C VAL A 4 -20.54 3.90 12.27
N SER A 5 -20.99 3.06 13.20
CA SER A 5 -20.20 1.92 13.70
C SER A 5 -19.83 0.95 12.58
N GLU A 6 -20.76 0.65 11.66
CA GLU A 6 -20.50 -0.19 10.50
C GLU A 6 -19.46 0.43 9.55
N CYS A 7 -19.55 1.73 9.29
CA CYS A 7 -18.59 2.46 8.46
C CYS A 7 -17.19 2.45 9.08
N SER A 8 -17.08 2.62 10.40
CA SER A 8 -15.80 2.51 11.13
C SER A 8 -15.16 1.13 10.94
N LYS A 9 -15.94 0.04 10.98
CA LYS A 9 -15.41 -1.32 10.70
C LYS A 9 -14.87 -1.45 9.28
N TYR A 10 -15.57 -0.92 8.28
CA TYR A 10 -15.07 -0.92 6.90
C TYR A 10 -13.77 -0.11 6.76
N MET A 11 -13.61 0.98 7.50
CA MET A 11 -12.36 1.75 7.52
C MET A 11 -11.20 0.97 8.13
N GLU A 12 -11.43 0.25 9.23
CA GLU A 12 -10.42 -0.63 9.84
C GLU A 12 -9.98 -1.75 8.89
N ASP A 13 -10.94 -2.38 8.20
CA ASP A 13 -10.65 -3.40 7.19
C ASP A 13 -9.85 -2.83 6.02
N LEU A 14 -10.21 -1.63 5.54
CA LEU A 14 -9.50 -0.96 4.46
C LEU A 14 -8.08 -0.54 4.89
N ALA A 15 -7.89 -0.10 6.13
CA ALA A 15 -6.57 0.19 6.69
C ALA A 15 -5.69 -1.06 6.71
N ARG A 16 -6.23 -2.20 7.16
CA ARG A 16 -5.53 -3.50 7.19
C ARG A 16 -5.14 -3.98 5.79
N LEU A 17 -6.04 -3.84 4.81
CA LEU A 17 -5.76 -4.18 3.42
C LEU A 17 -4.66 -3.28 2.84
N THR A 18 -4.72 -1.98 3.14
CA THR A 18 -3.72 -1.01 2.71
C THR A 18 -2.33 -1.32 3.27
N GLU A 19 -2.25 -1.71 4.55
CA GLU A 19 -0.98 -2.15 5.15
C GLU A 19 -0.44 -3.43 4.48
N SER A 20 -1.33 -4.36 4.13
CA SER A 20 -0.97 -5.59 3.41
C SER A 20 -0.41 -5.27 2.01
N LEU A 21 -1.01 -4.32 1.29
CA LEU A 21 -0.49 -3.84 0.00
C LEU A 21 0.90 -3.19 0.15
N MET A 22 1.13 -2.41 1.20
CA MET A 22 2.46 -1.84 1.49
C MET A 22 3.50 -2.93 1.74
N LYS A 23 3.14 -4.01 2.45
CA LYS A 23 4.00 -5.17 2.70
C LYS A 23 4.34 -5.89 1.39
N ILE A 24 3.35 -6.14 0.54
CA ILE A 24 3.54 -6.75 -0.78
C ILE A 24 4.46 -5.89 -1.64
N ALA A 25 4.22 -4.58 -1.74
CA ALA A 25 5.07 -3.66 -2.48
C ALA A 25 6.53 -3.71 -2.01
N LYS A 26 6.77 -3.73 -0.69
CA LYS A 26 8.11 -3.85 -0.12
C LYS A 26 8.77 -5.18 -0.48
N GLN A 27 8.04 -6.29 -0.43
CA GLN A 27 8.54 -7.62 -0.81
C GLN A 27 8.84 -7.69 -2.32
N SER A 28 7.97 -7.16 -3.17
CA SER A 28 8.19 -7.07 -4.61
C SER A 28 9.43 -6.23 -4.94
N ASN A 29 9.65 -5.12 -4.24
CA ASN A 29 10.86 -4.31 -4.41
C ASN A 29 12.13 -5.09 -4.01
N LEU A 30 12.09 -5.87 -2.93
CA LEU A 30 13.22 -6.72 -2.52
C LEU A 30 13.49 -7.83 -3.55
N LEU A 31 12.44 -8.46 -4.07
CA LEU A 31 12.56 -9.49 -5.10
C LEU A 31 13.16 -8.91 -6.39
N ALA A 32 12.70 -7.72 -6.80
CA ALA A 32 13.23 -7.01 -7.95
C ALA A 32 14.71 -6.64 -7.76
N LEU A 33 15.10 -6.22 -6.56
CA LEU A 33 16.51 -5.97 -6.22
C LEU A 33 17.36 -7.24 -6.37
N ASN A 34 16.91 -8.37 -5.82
CA ASN A 34 17.62 -9.63 -5.94
C ASN A 34 17.74 -10.08 -7.40
N ALA A 35 16.68 -9.91 -8.20
CA ALA A 35 16.71 -10.19 -9.63
C ALA A 35 17.69 -9.29 -10.38
N ALA A 36 17.78 -8.01 -10.02
CA ALA A 36 18.75 -7.08 -10.60
C ALA A 36 20.20 -7.46 -10.26
N ILE A 37 20.46 -7.90 -9.02
CA ILE A 37 21.78 -8.39 -8.60
C ILE A 37 22.18 -9.63 -9.39
N GLU A 38 21.29 -10.61 -9.50
CA GLU A 38 21.59 -11.84 -10.25
C GLU A 38 21.76 -11.55 -11.75
N ALA A 39 20.96 -10.65 -12.32
CA ALA A 39 21.12 -10.21 -13.70
C ALA A 39 22.48 -9.54 -13.95
N ALA A 40 23.00 -8.76 -12.99
CA ALA A 40 24.35 -8.20 -13.09
C ALA A 40 25.43 -9.29 -12.99
N ARG A 41 25.20 -10.33 -12.19
CA ARG A 41 26.14 -11.44 -11.98
C ARG A 41 26.33 -12.30 -13.24
N VAL A 42 25.27 -12.57 -14.00
CA VAL A 42 25.34 -13.34 -15.27
C VAL A 42 25.78 -12.49 -16.47
N GLY A 43 26.07 -11.20 -16.29
CA GLY A 43 26.66 -10.34 -17.32
C GLY A 43 25.77 -10.14 -18.55
N GLU A 44 26.31 -10.36 -19.76
CA GLU A 44 25.60 -10.17 -21.04
C GLU A 44 24.27 -10.96 -21.09
N SER A 45 24.24 -12.19 -20.59
CA SER A 45 23.03 -13.04 -20.59
C SER A 45 21.94 -12.52 -19.66
N GLY A 46 22.27 -11.65 -18.71
CA GLY A 46 21.34 -11.06 -17.75
C GLY A 46 20.68 -9.76 -18.19
N LYS A 47 21.08 -9.16 -19.32
CA LYS A 47 20.58 -7.83 -19.75
C LYS A 47 19.05 -7.77 -19.86
N GLY A 48 18.42 -8.80 -20.43
CA GLY A 48 16.96 -8.87 -20.52
C GLY A 48 16.28 -8.98 -19.14
N PHE A 49 16.85 -9.79 -18.24
CA PHE A 49 16.38 -9.91 -16.86
C PHE A 49 16.56 -8.61 -16.06
N ALA A 50 17.61 -7.85 -16.31
CA ALA A 50 17.84 -6.55 -15.66
C ALA A 50 16.74 -5.53 -16.01
N VAL A 51 16.28 -5.51 -17.28
CA VAL A 51 15.17 -4.65 -17.71
C VAL A 51 13.88 -5.04 -16.99
N VAL A 52 13.56 -6.34 -16.95
CA VAL A 52 12.38 -6.84 -16.24
C VAL A 52 12.43 -6.50 -14.75
N ALA A 53 13.58 -6.72 -14.09
CA ALA A 53 13.78 -6.37 -12.69
C ALA A 53 13.56 -4.87 -12.42
N SER A 54 14.02 -4.00 -13.31
CA SER A 54 13.78 -2.55 -13.23
C SER A 54 12.29 -2.21 -13.33
N GLU A 55 11.56 -2.82 -14.27
CA GLU A 55 10.11 -2.57 -14.42
C GLU A 55 9.31 -3.08 -13.21
N PHE A 56 9.65 -4.26 -12.67
CA PHE A 56 9.06 -4.76 -11.43
C PHE A 56 9.32 -3.83 -10.24
N ARG A 57 10.52 -3.25 -10.16
CA ARG A 57 10.87 -2.28 -9.12
C ARG A 57 10.00 -1.02 -9.23
N LYS A 58 9.85 -0.46 -10.43
CA LYS A 58 8.96 0.69 -10.67
C LYS A 58 7.52 0.38 -10.28
N LEU A 59 7.02 -0.81 -10.62
CA LEU A 59 5.69 -1.24 -10.24
C LEU A 59 5.52 -1.30 -8.72
N ALA A 60 6.48 -1.90 -8.02
CA ALA A 60 6.49 -1.96 -6.56
C ALA A 60 6.52 -0.57 -5.89
N ASP A 61 7.34 0.35 -6.42
CA ASP A 61 7.40 1.74 -5.93
C ASP A 61 6.06 2.47 -6.15
N ASN A 62 5.44 2.28 -7.31
CA ASN A 62 4.13 2.85 -7.61
C ASN A 62 3.03 2.28 -6.71
N THR A 63 3.02 0.96 -6.48
CA THR A 63 2.10 0.34 -5.52
C THR A 63 2.28 0.92 -4.13
N SER A 64 3.53 1.10 -3.67
CA SER A 64 3.81 1.69 -2.35
C SER A 64 3.28 3.14 -2.24
N LYS A 65 3.44 3.96 -3.28
CA LYS A 65 2.90 5.32 -3.32
C LYS A 65 1.38 5.33 -3.24
N LEU A 66 0.71 4.54 -4.08
CA LEU A 66 -0.75 4.45 -4.09
C LEU A 66 -1.29 3.94 -2.74
N SER A 67 -0.65 2.94 -2.13
CA SER A 67 -1.06 2.48 -0.79
C SER A 67 -0.92 3.58 0.27
N LYS A 68 0.10 4.44 0.19
CA LYS A 68 0.22 5.59 1.11
C LYS A 68 -0.88 6.62 0.88
N GLU A 69 -1.25 6.89 -0.36
CA GLU A 69 -2.35 7.78 -0.70
C GLU A 69 -3.69 7.25 -0.18
N ILE A 70 -3.96 5.95 -0.39
CA ILE A 70 -5.14 5.27 0.16
C ILE A 70 -5.15 5.39 1.68
N LYS A 71 -4.03 5.12 2.36
CA LYS A 71 -3.92 5.27 3.81
C LYS A 71 -4.31 6.68 4.26
N GLY A 72 -3.79 7.71 3.59
CA GLY A 72 -4.14 9.10 3.90
C GLY A 72 -5.60 9.45 3.65
N ILE A 73 -6.29 8.77 2.73
CA ILE A 73 -7.74 8.91 2.54
C ILE A 73 -8.50 8.22 3.68
N VAL A 74 -8.08 7.01 4.07
CA VAL A 74 -8.68 6.25 5.18
C VAL A 74 -8.55 7.04 6.49
N ASP A 75 -7.37 7.56 6.80
CA ASP A 75 -7.12 8.33 8.03
C ASP A 75 -8.05 9.55 8.12
N ARG A 76 -8.22 10.29 7.01
CA ARG A 76 -9.14 11.44 6.94
C ARG A 76 -10.60 11.05 7.10
N LEU A 77 -11.01 9.91 6.55
CA LEU A 77 -12.37 9.42 6.69
C LEU A 77 -12.66 8.92 8.11
N SER A 78 -11.68 8.30 8.76
CA SER A 78 -11.75 7.93 10.18
C SER A 78 -11.86 9.15 11.10
N GLU A 79 -11.14 10.24 10.81
CA GLU A 79 -11.30 11.52 11.53
C GLU A 79 -12.72 12.09 11.36
N ALA A 80 -13.20 12.19 10.12
CA ALA A 80 -14.54 12.72 9.84
C ALA A 80 -15.66 11.90 10.53
N LEU A 81 -15.51 10.57 10.61
CA LEU A 81 -16.46 9.72 11.33
C LEU A 81 -16.45 9.98 12.84
N ARG A 82 -15.28 10.17 13.46
CA ARG A 82 -15.17 10.50 14.89
C ARG A 82 -15.81 11.84 15.23
N ASP A 83 -15.65 12.84 14.37
CA ASP A 83 -16.28 14.15 14.55
C ASP A 83 -17.82 14.04 14.52
N VAL A 84 -18.36 13.18 13.65
CA VAL A 84 -19.81 12.91 13.59
C VAL A 84 -20.30 12.20 14.85
N GLU A 85 -19.57 11.20 15.36
CA GLU A 85 -19.93 10.52 16.62
C GLU A 85 -19.91 11.48 17.82
N GLY A 86 -18.87 12.31 17.95
CA GLY A 86 -18.76 13.27 19.06
C GLY A 86 -19.78 14.42 19.01
N SER A 87 -20.24 14.79 17.81
CA SER A 87 -21.27 15.82 17.62
C SER A 87 -22.68 15.34 17.98
N ASP A 88 -22.96 14.04 17.81
CA ASP A 88 -24.26 13.43 18.10
C ASP A 88 -24.43 13.16 19.61
N ASP A 89 -23.33 12.91 20.33
CA ASP A 89 -23.33 12.68 21.80
C ASP A 89 -23.42 14.00 22.62
N SER A 90 -23.25 15.14 21.94
CA SER A 90 -23.34 16.49 22.53
C SER A 90 -24.74 17.14 22.41
N ARG A 91 -25.73 16.39 21.91
CA ARG A 91 -27.13 16.83 21.71
C ARG A 91 -28.09 16.01 22.57
#